data_AF-A0AAJ6P1U0-F1
#
_entry.id   AF-A0AAJ6P1U0-F1
#
_cell.length_a   1.000
_cell.length_b   1.000
_cell.length_c   1.000
_cell.angle_alpha   90.00
_cell.angle_beta   90.00
_cell.angle_gamma   90.00
#
_symmetry.space_group_name_H-M   'P 1'
#
loop_
_entity.id
_entity.type
_entity.pdbx_description
1 polymer ?
#
loop_
_entity_poly.entity_id
_entity_poly.type
_entity_poly.pdbx_seq_one_letter_code
_entity_poly.pdbx_strand_id
1 'polypeptide(L)'
;MSYKQTIEDQLAWCNTTRDRLDEFEYAIISVANGYDSITDELKNTPVFGEFIKQVEYRQEMFRGEMKTLLQQVHTENKAYVDKQSKRLSQELSNVG
;
A
#
# COMPACT_ATOMS: atom_id res chain seq x y z
N MET A 1 4.08 -34.19 -1.06
CA MET A 1 4.69 -33.00 -1.68
C MET A 1 6.20 -33.10 -1.53
N SER A 2 6.97 -32.77 -2.58
CA SER A 2 8.43 -32.71 -2.49
C SER A 2 8.84 -31.40 -1.80
N TYR A 3 10.02 -31.38 -1.17
CA TYR A 3 10.57 -30.17 -0.54
C TYR A 3 10.71 -29.03 -1.57
N LYS A 4 11.12 -29.35 -2.80
CA LYS A 4 11.17 -28.42 -3.93
C LYS A 4 9.80 -27.77 -4.22
N GLN A 5 8.75 -28.58 -4.30
CA GLN A 5 7.38 -28.09 -4.54
C GLN A 5 6.94 -27.12 -3.44
N THR A 6 7.25 -27.42 -2.18
CA THR A 6 6.92 -26.54 -1.05
C THR A 6 7.59 -25.17 -1.18
N ILE A 7 8.85 -25.11 -1.61
CA ILE A 7 9.56 -23.83 -1.80
C ILE A 7 8.95 -23.05 -2.98
N GLU A 8 8.63 -23.73 -4.08
CA GLU A 8 7.96 -23.12 -5.24
C GLU A 8 6.60 -22.52 -4.86
N ASP A 9 5.79 -23.24 -4.09
CA ASP A 9 4.49 -22.75 -3.60
C ASP A 9 4.65 -21.52 -2.67
N GLN A 10 5.66 -21.53 -1.80
CA GLN A 10 5.97 -20.38 -0.93
C GLN A 10 6.46 -19.16 -1.71
N LEU A 11 7.20 -19.35 -2.79
CA LEU A 11 7.60 -18.27 -3.70
C LEU A 11 6.41 -17.67 -4.44
N ALA A 12 5.49 -18.52 -4.93
CA ALA A 12 4.25 -18.08 -5.55
C ALA A 12 3.39 -17.25 -4.58
N TRP A 13 3.35 -17.67 -3.31
CA TRP A 13 2.68 -16.90 -2.25
C TRP A 13 3.34 -15.54 -1.99
N CYS A 14 4.68 -15.48 -1.96
CA CYS A 14 5.41 -14.22 -1.82
C CYS A 14 5.09 -13.25 -2.97
N ASN A 15 5.07 -13.74 -4.21
CA ASN A 15 4.76 -12.92 -5.38
C ASN A 15 3.31 -12.40 -5.33
N THR A 16 2.35 -13.28 -5.07
CA THR A 16 0.93 -12.89 -4.96
C THR A 16 0.70 -11.89 -3.82
N THR A 17 1.41 -12.05 -2.71
CA THR A 17 1.33 -11.11 -1.59
C THR A 17 1.92 -9.75 -1.97
N ARG A 18 3.03 -9.70 -2.69
CA ARG A 18 3.60 -8.45 -3.20
C ARG A 18 2.62 -7.71 -4.11
N ASP A 19 2.01 -8.41 -5.06
CA ASP A 19 1.05 -7.82 -6.00
C ASP A 19 -0.15 -7.21 -5.26
N ARG A 20 -0.67 -7.91 -4.24
CA ARG A 20 -1.76 -7.40 -3.39
C ARG A 20 -1.37 -6.18 -2.56
N LEU A 21 -0.13 -6.10 -2.08
CA LEU A 21 0.36 -4.93 -1.35
C LEU A 21 0.44 -3.72 -2.29
N ASP A 22 0.83 -3.92 -3.55
CA ASP A 22 0.88 -2.87 -4.57
C ASP A 22 -0.54 -2.39 -4.96
N GLU A 23 -1.50 -3.30 -5.09
CA GLU A 23 -2.93 -2.96 -5.27
C GLU A 23 -3.47 -2.14 -4.08
N PHE A 24 -3.12 -2.53 -2.86
CA PHE A 24 -3.54 -1.82 -1.65
C PHE A 24 -2.96 -0.41 -1.57
N GLU A 25 -1.68 -0.25 -1.90
CA GLU A 25 -1.04 1.06 -2.02
C GLU A 25 -1.74 1.94 -3.07
N TYR A 26 -2.03 1.40 -4.24
CA TYR A 26 -2.76 2.11 -5.28
C TYR A 26 -4.14 2.57 -4.81
N ALA A 27 -4.89 1.68 -4.14
CA ALA A 27 -6.22 2.00 -3.62
C ALA A 27 -6.18 3.15 -2.59
N ILE A 28 -5.20 3.10 -1.66
CA ILE A 28 -4.97 4.17 -0.68
C ILE A 28 -4.73 5.51 -1.36
N ILE A 29 -3.81 5.54 -2.33
CA ILE A 29 -3.46 6.76 -3.05
C ILE A 29 -4.67 7.29 -3.82
N SER A 30 -5.44 6.41 -4.46
CA SER A 30 -6.65 6.77 -5.20
C SER A 30 -7.70 7.43 -4.30
N VAL A 31 -7.95 6.87 -3.10
CA VAL A 31 -8.90 7.45 -2.14
C VAL A 31 -8.43 8.83 -1.69
N ALA A 32 -7.15 8.97 -1.35
CA ALA A 32 -6.60 10.25 -0.92
C ALA A 32 -6.65 11.33 -2.00
N ASN A 33 -6.39 10.97 -3.26
CA ASN A 33 -6.55 11.87 -4.40
C ASN A 33 -8.03 12.26 -4.62
N GLY A 34 -8.96 11.33 -4.40
CA GLY A 34 -10.39 11.61 -4.49
C GLY A 34 -10.85 12.67 -3.49
N TYR A 35 -10.38 12.59 -2.24
CA TYR A 35 -10.72 13.61 -1.24
C TYR A 35 -10.05 14.97 -1.48
N ASP A 36 -8.85 14.99 -2.06
CA ASP A 36 -8.24 16.26 -2.52
C ASP A 36 -9.11 16.92 -3.58
N SER A 37 -9.57 16.16 -4.59
CA SER A 37 -10.46 16.69 -5.65
C SER A 37 -11.74 17.29 -5.07
N ILE A 38 -12.38 16.59 -4.14
CA ILE A 38 -13.60 17.09 -3.46
C ILE A 38 -13.30 18.37 -2.68
N THR A 39 -12.16 18.42 -1.98
CA THR A 39 -11.77 19.58 -1.19
C THR A 39 -11.50 20.79 -2.10
N ASP A 40 -10.85 20.58 -3.24
CA ASP A 40 -10.58 21.64 -4.23
C ASP A 40 -11.87 22.13 -4.92
N GLU A 41 -12.81 21.24 -5.23
CA GLU A 41 -14.14 21.63 -5.72
C GLU A 41 -14.90 22.49 -4.70
N LEU A 42 -14.86 22.11 -3.42
CA LEU A 42 -15.48 22.88 -2.36
C LEU A 42 -14.88 24.29 -2.23
N LYS A 43 -13.55 24.45 -2.31
CA LYS A 43 -12.88 25.76 -2.27
C LYS A 43 -13.34 26.71 -3.37
N ASN A 44 -13.72 26.18 -4.53
CA ASN A 44 -14.19 26.97 -5.66
C ASN A 44 -15.69 27.31 -5.58
N THR A 45 -16.38 26.87 -4.52
CA THR A 45 -17.81 27.11 -4.33
C THR A 45 -18.04 28.34 -3.43
N PRO A 46 -18.93 29.29 -3.81
CA PRO A 46 -19.18 30.52 -3.04
C PRO A 46 -19.98 30.29 -1.73
N VAL A 47 -20.45 29.07 -1.48
CA VAL A 47 -21.17 28.66 -0.29
C VAL A 47 -20.24 27.74 0.52
N PHE A 48 -20.33 27.76 1.85
CA PHE A 48 -19.55 26.92 2.78
C PHE A 48 -18.10 27.35 3.08
N GLY A 49 -17.74 28.62 2.84
CA GLY A 49 -16.45 29.24 3.21
C GLY A 49 -15.94 28.89 4.62
N GLU A 50 -16.84 28.87 5.60
CA GLU A 50 -16.54 28.58 7.01
C GLU A 50 -16.20 27.11 7.29
N PHE A 51 -16.74 26.18 6.48
CA PHE A 51 -16.50 24.75 6.63
C PHE A 51 -15.28 24.29 5.84
N ILE A 52 -14.88 25.00 4.77
CA ILE A 52 -13.71 24.67 3.96
C ILE A 52 -12.45 24.48 4.80
N LYS A 53 -12.18 25.38 5.76
CA LYS A 53 -11.02 25.24 6.65
C LYS A 53 -11.04 23.95 7.49
N GLN A 54 -12.23 23.50 7.90
CA GLN A 54 -12.37 22.26 8.67
C GLN A 54 -12.18 21.03 7.77
N VAL A 55 -12.66 21.10 6.52
CA VAL A 55 -12.46 20.05 5.51
C VAL A 55 -10.99 19.94 5.14
N GLU A 56 -10.30 21.06 4.89
CA GLU A 56 -8.86 21.10 4.61
C GLU A 56 -8.05 20.48 5.74
N TYR A 57 -8.33 20.86 6.99
CA TYR A 57 -7.66 20.27 8.16
C TYR A 57 -7.87 18.76 8.24
N ARG A 58 -9.11 18.28 8.04
CA ARG A 58 -9.39 16.83 8.04
C ARG A 58 -8.68 16.11 6.90
N GLN A 59 -8.59 16.74 5.73
CA GLN A 59 -7.89 16.16 4.59
C GLN A 59 -6.38 16.08 4.81
N GLU A 60 -5.78 17.10 5.42
CA GLU A 60 -4.37 17.08 5.81
C GLU A 60 -4.08 15.95 6.82
N MET A 61 -4.94 15.80 7.84
CA MET A 61 -4.84 14.71 8.80
C MET A 61 -4.95 13.34 8.12
N PHE A 62 -5.93 13.17 7.24
CA PHE A 62 -6.11 11.95 6.46
C PHE A 62 -4.88 11.63 5.61
N ARG A 63 -4.31 12.62 4.91
CA ARG A 63 -3.06 12.47 4.15
C ARG A 63 -1.89 12.04 5.02
N GLY A 64 -1.76 12.59 6.23
CA GLY A 64 -0.75 12.20 7.20
C GLY A 64 -0.88 10.75 7.67
N GLU A 65 -2.10 10.33 8.01
CA GLU A 65 -2.41 8.93 8.37
C GLU A 65 -2.12 7.99 7.21
N MET A 66 -2.50 8.36 5.99
CA MET A 66 -2.29 7.54 4.80
C MET A 66 -0.81 7.37 4.45
N LYS A 67 -0.02 8.44 4.58
CA LYS A 67 1.43 8.36 4.42
C LYS A 67 2.06 7.39 5.43
N THR A 68 1.60 7.43 6.67
CA THR A 68 2.05 6.52 7.73
C THR A 68 1.71 5.07 7.38
N LEU A 69 0.49 4.81 6.94
CA LEU A 69 0.06 3.47 6.54
C LEU A 69 0.85 2.95 5.33
N LEU A 70 1.06 3.78 4.30
CA LEU A 70 1.89 3.41 3.15
C LEU A 70 3.32 3.07 3.57
N GLN A 71 3.89 3.85 4.49
CA GLN A 71 5.23 3.59 4.98
C GLN A 71 5.32 2.26 5.76
N GLN A 72 4.30 1.89 6.53
CA GLN A 72 4.20 0.58 7.18
C GLN A 72 4.09 -0.55 6.14
N VAL A 73 3.23 -0.40 5.13
CA VAL A 73 3.08 -1.36 4.02
C VAL A 73 4.43 -1.61 3.33
N HIS A 74 5.19 -0.57 3.02
CA HIS A 74 6.51 -0.70 2.40
C HIS A 74 7.55 -1.32 3.33
N THR A 75 7.70 -0.73 4.52
CA THR A 75 8.83 -1.03 5.42
C THR A 75 8.66 -2.35 6.13
N GLU A 76 7.43 -2.70 6.52
CA GLU A 76 7.18 -3.88 7.34
C GLU A 76 6.74 -5.06 6.47
N ASN A 77 5.82 -4.84 5.54
CA ASN A 77 5.22 -5.94 4.79
C ASN A 77 6.01 -6.26 3.52
N LYS A 78 6.22 -5.27 2.64
CA LYS A 78 6.89 -5.49 1.34
C LYS A 78 8.34 -5.90 1.53
N ALA A 79 9.09 -5.20 2.39
CA ALA A 79 10.47 -5.56 2.70
C ALA A 79 10.61 -6.96 3.32
N TYR A 80 9.66 -7.38 4.17
CA TYR A 80 9.64 -8.73 4.72
C TYR A 80 9.38 -9.78 3.64
N VAL A 81 8.37 -9.58 2.80
CA VAL A 81 8.03 -10.47 1.69
C VAL A 81 9.20 -10.60 0.71
N ASP A 82 9.88 -9.50 0.40
CA ASP A 82 11.07 -9.50 -0.46
C ASP A 82 12.23 -10.27 0.16
N LYS A 83 12.45 -10.13 1.46
CA LYS A 83 13.46 -10.90 2.20
C LYS A 83 13.15 -12.40 2.17
N GLN A 84 11.89 -12.80 2.38
CA GLN A 84 11.49 -14.21 2.31
C GLN A 84 11.63 -14.76 0.89
N SER A 85 11.16 -14.02 -0.11
CA SER A 85 11.27 -14.38 -1.53
C SER A 85 12.72 -14.60 -1.94
N LYS A 86 13.64 -13.72 -1.52
CA LYS A 86 15.08 -13.88 -1.78
C LYS A 86 15.66 -15.13 -1.11
N ARG A 87 15.31 -15.39 0.15
CA ARG A 87 15.77 -16.58 0.90
C ARG A 87 15.30 -17.87 0.22
N LEU A 88 14.01 -17.94 -0.12
CA LEU A 88 13.41 -19.10 -0.78
C LEU A 88 13.98 -19.33 -2.18
N SER A 89 14.29 -18.28 -2.93
CA SER A 89 14.92 -18.40 -4.25
C SER A 89 16.33 -19.02 -4.15
N GLN A 90 17.08 -18.65 -3.10
CA GLN A 90 18.40 -19.25 -2.81
C GLN A 90 18.26 -20.71 -2.38
N GLU A 91 17.31 -21.02 -1.50
CA GLU A 91 17.01 -22.40 -1.09
C GLU A 91 16.62 -23.27 -2.31
N LEU A 92 15.75 -22.77 -3.19
CA LEU A 92 15.33 -23.49 -4.40
C LEU A 92 16.52 -23.81 -5.32
N SER A 93 17.44 -22.85 -5.47
CA SER A 93 18.65 -23.01 -6.28
C SER A 93 19.62 -24.06 -5.72
N ASN A 94 19.58 -24.31 -4.41
CA ASN A 94 20.41 -25.32 -3.74
C ASN A 94 19.78 -26.72 -3.73
N VAL A 95 18.48 -26.82 -4.01
CA VAL A 95 17.71 -28.07 -4.01
C VAL A 95 17.45 -28.58 -5.44
N GLY A 96 17.58 -27.69 -6.44
CA GLY A 96 17.54 -28.01 -7.88
C GLY A 96 18.85 -28.57 -8.39
#